data_AF-A0A7C4IVF9-F1
#
_entry.id   AF-A0A7C4IVF9-F1
#
_cell.length_a   1.000
_cell.length_b   1.000
_cell.length_c   1.000
_cell.angle_alpha   90.00
_cell.angle_beta   90.00
_cell.angle_gamma   90.00
#
_symmetry.space_group_name_H-M   'P 1'
#
loop_
_entity.id
_entity.type
_entity.pdbx_description
1 polymer ?
#
loop_
_entity_poly.entity_id
_entity_poly.type
_entity_poly.pdbx_seq_one_letter_code
_entity_poly.pdbx_strand_id
1 'polypeptide(L)'
;MTDQVASVVEPFVRRGLFASPEKAVVEMAREYIMHQLEHYRSVIESLQAKYGMTYEQFLAYLNSRSKTLITTPDPALSQAVMKEEEDALDWKIATEMLHSWLGLQNEVGQ
;
A
#
# COMPACT_ATOMS: atom_id res chain seq x y z
N MET A 1 -11.55 19.02 18.46
CA MET A 1 -10.09 18.87 18.27
C MET A 1 -9.44 19.02 19.64
N THR A 2 -8.53 18.13 20.03
CA THR A 2 -7.82 18.28 21.32
C THR A 2 -6.85 19.44 21.22
N ASP A 3 -6.62 20.16 22.32
CA ASP A 3 -5.73 21.35 22.35
C ASP A 3 -4.31 21.05 21.84
N GLN A 4 -3.86 19.80 21.99
CA GLN A 4 -2.57 19.34 21.47
C GLN A 4 -2.50 19.35 19.94
N VAL A 5 -3.52 18.84 19.23
CA VAL A 5 -3.52 18.85 17.75
C VAL A 5 -3.56 20.29 17.23
N ALA A 6 -4.38 21.15 17.84
CA ALA A 6 -4.44 22.57 17.50
C ALA A 6 -3.06 23.23 17.62
N SER A 7 -2.33 22.98 18.71
CA SER A 7 -1.00 23.56 18.92
C SER A 7 0.04 23.16 17.87
N VAL A 8 -0.10 21.98 17.26
CA VAL A 8 0.79 21.51 16.19
C VAL A 8 0.50 22.23 14.87
N VAL A 9 -0.77 22.50 14.56
CA VAL A 9 -1.17 23.13 13.29
C VAL A 9 -1.22 24.66 13.34
N GLU A 10 -1.30 25.25 14.53
CA GLU A 10 -1.33 26.70 14.75
C GLU A 10 -0.19 27.48 14.06
N PRO A 11 1.08 27.00 14.05
CA PRO A 11 2.15 27.68 13.32
C PRO A 11 1.89 27.80 11.81
N PHE A 12 1.17 26.85 11.21
CA PHE A 12 0.85 26.87 9.79
C PHE A 12 -0.25 27.90 9.48
N VAL A 13 -1.24 28.01 10.35
CA VAL A 13 -2.31 29.01 10.25
C VAL A 13 -1.75 30.42 10.44
N ARG A 14 -0.91 30.64 11.47
CA ARG A 14 -0.27 31.94 11.73
C ARG A 14 0.62 32.42 10.58
N ARG A 15 1.14 31.50 9.77
CA ARG A 15 1.92 31.80 8.56
C ARG A 15 1.06 31.97 7.30
N GLY A 16 -0.27 31.85 7.43
CA GLY A 16 -1.21 31.99 6.32
C GLY A 16 -1.23 30.79 5.36
N LEU A 17 -0.66 29.64 5.75
CA LEU A 17 -0.65 28.43 4.91
C LEU A 17 -2.01 27.74 4.87
N PHE A 18 -2.79 27.87 5.95
CA PHE A 18 -4.14 27.33 6.05
C PHE A 18 -5.07 28.36 6.71
N ALA A 19 -6.36 28.29 6.38
CA ALA A 19 -7.34 29.25 6.89
C ALA A 19 -7.76 29.02 8.35
N SER A 20 -7.66 27.78 8.84
CA SER A 20 -7.90 27.42 10.24
C SER A 20 -7.19 26.11 10.60
N PRO A 21 -7.02 25.81 11.90
CA PRO A 21 -6.51 24.53 12.36
C PRO A 21 -7.26 23.32 11.77
N GLU A 22 -8.59 23.38 11.72
CA GLU A 22 -9.43 22.31 11.19
C GLU A 22 -9.18 22.09 9.70
N LYS A 23 -9.10 23.18 8.93
CA LYS A 23 -8.76 23.09 7.50
C LYS A 23 -7.37 22.50 7.28
N ALA A 24 -6.39 22.91 8.09
CA ALA A 24 -5.04 22.35 8.01
C ALA A 24 -5.06 20.83 8.22
N VAL A 25 -5.76 20.34 9.25
CA VAL A 25 -5.86 18.91 9.54
C VAL A 25 -6.54 18.15 8.39
N VAL A 26 -7.66 18.66 7.89
CA VAL A 26 -8.40 18.00 6.79
C VAL A 26 -7.56 17.95 5.51
N GLU A 27 -6.94 19.06 5.12
CA GLU A 27 -6.11 19.12 3.92
C GLU A 27 -4.87 18.22 4.05
N MET A 28 -4.18 18.25 5.18
CA MET A 28 -3.03 17.36 5.45
C MET A 28 -3.43 15.88 5.47
N ALA A 29 -4.58 15.54 6.05
CA ALA A 29 -5.08 14.17 6.06
C ALA A 29 -5.41 13.69 4.65
N ARG A 30 -6.07 14.53 3.83
CA ARG A 30 -6.37 14.21 2.43
C ARG A 30 -5.10 14.00 1.62
N GLU A 31 -4.11 14.88 1.77
CA GLU A 31 -2.81 14.74 1.11
C GLU A 31 -2.11 13.43 1.52
N TYR A 32 -2.11 13.11 2.81
CA TYR A 32 -1.51 11.87 3.29
C TYR A 32 -2.22 10.63 2.73
N ILE A 33 -3.56 10.63 2.69
CA ILE A 33 -4.34 9.55 2.08
C ILE A 33 -3.95 9.37 0.60
N MET A 34 -3.85 10.46 -0.16
CA MET A 34 -3.46 10.40 -1.57
C MET A 34 -2.08 9.79 -1.76
N HIS A 35 -1.09 10.21 -0.96
CA HIS A 35 0.25 9.61 -1.01
C HIS A 35 0.25 8.12 -0.68
N GLN A 36 -0.56 7.66 0.29
CA GLN A 36 -0.67 6.23 0.59
C GLN A 36 -1.30 5.46 -0.57
N LEU A 37 -2.35 5.99 -1.19
CA LEU A 37 -2.98 5.39 -2.37
C LEU A 37 -1.98 5.25 -3.54
N GLU A 38 -1.22 6.30 -3.82
CA GLU A 38 -0.19 6.29 -4.86
C GLU A 38 0.93 5.28 -4.56
N HIS A 39 1.39 5.23 -3.31
CA HIS A 39 2.40 4.28 -2.87
C HIS A 39 1.96 2.82 -3.15
N TYR A 40 0.78 2.42 -2.69
CA TYR A 40 0.33 1.04 -2.85
C TYR A 40 -0.02 0.69 -4.31
N ARG A 41 -0.55 1.64 -5.08
CA ARG A 41 -0.70 1.46 -6.54
C ARG A 41 0.65 1.19 -7.20
N SER A 42 1.66 1.97 -6.88
CA SER A 42 3.01 1.80 -7.44
C SER A 42 3.62 0.45 -7.08
N VAL A 43 3.44 -0.03 -5.84
CA VAL A 43 3.88 -1.38 -5.44
C VAL A 43 3.18 -2.46 -6.26
N ILE A 44 1.86 -2.39 -6.40
CA ILE A 44 1.07 -3.35 -7.21
C ILE A 44 1.52 -3.32 -8.67
N GLU A 45 1.65 -2.15 -9.28
CA GLU A 45 2.09 -1.99 -10.67
C GLU A 45 3.51 -2.52 -10.89
N SER A 46 4.41 -2.29 -9.93
CA SER A 46 5.80 -2.80 -10.00
C SER A 46 5.84 -4.32 -9.96
N LEU A 47 5.02 -4.95 -9.11
CA LEU A 47 4.90 -6.40 -9.03
C LEU A 47 4.23 -7.00 -10.28
N GLN A 48 3.18 -6.35 -10.79
CA GLN A 48 2.57 -6.71 -12.08
C GLN A 48 3.59 -6.65 -13.23
N ALA A 49 4.39 -5.60 -13.29
CA ALA A 49 5.42 -5.43 -14.31
C ALA A 49 6.56 -6.45 -14.15
N LYS A 50 6.99 -6.75 -12.92
CA LYS A 50 8.03 -7.74 -12.61
C LYS A 50 7.67 -9.14 -13.13
N TYR A 51 6.41 -9.54 -12.96
CA TYR A 51 5.95 -10.88 -13.30
C TYR A 51 5.21 -10.99 -14.63
N GLY A 52 4.74 -9.87 -15.20
CA GLY A 52 3.90 -9.86 -16.40
C GLY A 52 2.55 -10.56 -16.19
N MET A 53 2.05 -10.56 -14.95
CA MET A 53 0.88 -11.33 -14.51
C MET A 53 -0.04 -10.47 -13.64
N THR A 54 -1.33 -10.81 -13.61
CA THR A 54 -2.20 -10.36 -12.51
C THR A 54 -1.84 -11.08 -11.22
N TYR A 55 -2.32 -10.58 -10.08
CA TYR A 55 -2.07 -11.22 -8.79
C TYR A 55 -2.61 -12.67 -8.75
N GLU A 56 -3.80 -12.91 -9.31
CA GLU A 56 -4.41 -14.25 -9.37
C GLU A 56 -3.60 -15.22 -10.24
N GLN A 57 -3.10 -14.73 -11.38
CA GLN A 57 -2.23 -15.50 -12.27
C GLN A 57 -0.91 -15.84 -11.56
N PHE A 58 -0.34 -14.88 -10.83
CA PHE A 58 0.89 -15.07 -10.05
C PHE A 58 0.71 -16.11 -8.94
N LEU A 59 -0.39 -16.06 -8.19
CA LEU A 59 -0.70 -17.07 -7.16
C LEU A 59 -0.85 -18.49 -7.75
N ALA A 60 -1.47 -18.60 -8.92
CA ALA A 60 -1.59 -19.88 -9.61
C ALA A 60 -0.21 -20.41 -10.08
N TYR A 61 0.63 -19.52 -10.61
CA TYR A 61 2.02 -19.82 -10.99
C TYR A 61 2.84 -20.30 -9.78
N LEU A 62 2.78 -19.57 -8.66
CA LEU A 62 3.51 -19.90 -7.43
C LEU A 62 3.08 -21.25 -6.87
N ASN A 63 1.77 -21.52 -6.81
CA ASN A 63 1.23 -22.81 -6.38
C ASN A 63 1.74 -23.97 -7.26
N SER A 64 1.78 -23.77 -8.58
CA SER A 64 2.32 -24.76 -9.52
C SER A 64 3.79 -25.10 -9.21
N ARG A 65 4.62 -24.08 -8.96
CA ARG A 65 6.04 -24.26 -8.65
C ARG A 65 6.28 -24.92 -7.30
N SER A 66 5.52 -24.53 -6.29
CA SER A 66 5.55 -25.16 -4.98
C SER A 66 5.17 -26.65 -5.07
N LYS A 67 4.22 -27.02 -5.92
CA LYS A 67 3.91 -28.44 -6.22
C LYS A 67 5.07 -29.16 -6.92
N THR A 68 5.73 -28.53 -7.89
CA THR A 68 6.91 -29.10 -8.56
C THR A 68 8.02 -29.42 -7.56
N LEU A 69 8.27 -28.55 -6.57
CA LEU A 69 9.27 -28.78 -5.53
C LEU A 69 8.98 -30.02 -4.66
N ILE A 70 7.70 -30.33 -4.42
CA ILE A 70 7.30 -31.53 -3.67
C ILE A 70 7.69 -32.79 -4.46
N THR A 71 7.48 -32.78 -5.77
CA THR A 71 7.75 -33.94 -6.63
C THR A 71 9.19 -34.03 -7.10
N THR A 72 9.88 -32.90 -7.16
CA THR A 72 11.25 -32.78 -7.70
C THR A 72 11.99 -31.69 -6.92
N PRO A 73 12.62 -32.05 -5.80
CA PRO A 73 13.37 -31.10 -4.99
C PRO A 73 14.53 -30.49 -5.78
N ASP A 74 14.56 -29.16 -5.82
CA ASP A 74 15.65 -28.40 -6.43
C ASP A 74 15.96 -27.18 -5.52
N PRO A 75 17.17 -27.09 -4.95
CA PRO A 75 17.57 -25.97 -4.10
C PRO A 75 17.46 -24.60 -4.77
N ALA A 76 17.76 -24.49 -6.07
CA ALA A 76 17.71 -23.22 -6.78
C ALA A 76 16.26 -22.76 -6.97
N LEU A 77 15.39 -23.69 -7.37
CA LEU A 77 13.95 -23.45 -7.44
C LEU A 77 13.36 -23.13 -6.05
N SER A 78 13.80 -23.82 -5.00
CA SER A 78 13.34 -23.56 -3.62
C SER A 78 13.65 -22.14 -3.17
N GLN A 79 14.86 -21.64 -3.44
CA GLN A 79 15.22 -20.26 -3.13
C GLN A 79 14.44 -19.23 -3.96
N ALA A 80 14.17 -19.55 -5.23
CA ALA A 80 13.34 -18.68 -6.08
C ALA A 80 11.91 -18.60 -5.55
N VAL A 81 11.31 -19.74 -5.21
CA VAL A 81 9.94 -19.81 -4.64
C VAL A 81 9.86 -19.05 -3.33
N MET A 82 10.85 -19.12 -2.43
CA MET A 82 10.84 -18.32 -1.20
C MET A 82 10.74 -16.81 -1.46
N LYS A 83 11.48 -16.30 -2.45
CA LYS A 83 11.41 -14.87 -2.82
C LYS A 83 10.08 -14.52 -3.49
N GLU A 84 9.56 -15.43 -4.32
CA GLU A 84 8.25 -15.27 -4.95
C GLU A 84 7.11 -15.27 -3.91
N GLU A 85 7.22 -16.03 -2.81
CA GLU A 85 6.29 -15.99 -1.67
C GLU A 85 6.37 -14.67 -0.89
N GLU A 86 7.58 -14.13 -0.69
CA GLU A 86 7.76 -12.78 -0.11
C GLU A 86 7.08 -11.71 -0.98
N ASP A 87 7.30 -11.75 -2.29
CA ASP A 87 6.62 -10.85 -3.23
C ASP A 87 5.09 -11.04 -3.21
N ALA A 88 4.60 -12.28 -3.07
CA ALA A 88 3.16 -12.56 -2.96
C ALA A 88 2.56 -11.91 -1.70
N LEU A 89 3.29 -11.96 -0.58
CA LEU A 89 2.89 -11.31 0.67
C LEU A 89 2.84 -9.80 0.51
N ASP A 90 3.88 -9.20 -0.07
CA ASP A 90 3.93 -7.75 -0.32
C ASP A 90 2.79 -7.30 -1.23
N TRP A 91 2.50 -8.07 -2.28
CA TRP A 91 1.38 -7.78 -3.19
C TRP A 91 0.04 -7.82 -2.47
N LYS A 92 -0.16 -8.84 -1.62
CA LYS A 92 -1.38 -8.98 -0.82
C LYS A 92 -1.55 -7.79 0.11
N ILE A 93 -0.51 -7.44 0.86
CA ILE A 93 -0.51 -6.30 1.78
C ILE A 93 -0.84 -5.02 1.02
N ALA A 94 -0.17 -4.77 -0.11
CA ALA A 94 -0.42 -3.57 -0.90
C ALA A 94 -1.87 -3.49 -1.39
N THR A 95 -2.46 -4.61 -1.82
CA THR A 95 -3.85 -4.68 -2.27
C THR A 95 -4.83 -4.40 -1.13
N GLU A 96 -4.62 -5.03 0.04
CA GLU A 96 -5.47 -4.82 1.22
C GLU A 96 -5.37 -3.39 1.75
N MET A 97 -4.16 -2.84 1.83
CA MET A 97 -3.92 -1.47 2.27
C MET A 97 -4.51 -0.46 1.28
N LEU A 98 -4.37 -0.69 -0.04
CA LEU A 98 -5.00 0.16 -1.04
C LEU A 98 -6.52 0.23 -0.83
N HIS A 99 -7.18 -0.92 -0.64
CA HIS A 99 -8.62 -0.95 -0.35
C HIS A 99 -8.97 -0.23 0.96
N SER A 100 -8.17 -0.39 2.02
CA SER A 100 -8.38 0.30 3.29
C SER A 100 -8.29 1.82 3.13
N TRP A 101 -7.26 2.33 2.44
CA TRP A 101 -7.10 3.77 2.18
C TRP A 101 -8.17 4.34 1.25
N LEU A 102 -8.65 3.57 0.27
CA LEU A 102 -9.80 3.96 -0.56
C LEU A 102 -11.08 4.08 0.28
N GLY A 103 -11.26 3.19 1.26
CA GLY A 103 -12.33 3.30 2.26
C GLY A 103 -12.23 4.61 3.04
N LEU A 104 -11.06 4.89 3.60
CA LEU A 104 -10.82 6.12 4.38
C LEU A 104 -10.98 7.40 3.54
N GLN A 105 -10.59 7.36 2.26
CA GLN A 105 -10.82 8.48 1.33
C GLN A 105 -12.30 8.84 1.22
N ASN A 106 -13.20 7.84 1.22
CA ASN A 106 -14.64 8.08 1.17
C ASN A 106 -15.20 8.64 2.48
N GLU A 107 -14.56 8.34 3.62
CA GLU A 107 -14.93 8.84 4.94
C GLU A 107 -14.45 10.28 5.19
N VAL A 108 -13.22 10.61 4.75
CA VAL A 108 -12.56 11.92 4.97
C VAL A 108 -12.77 12.90 3.80
N GLY A 109 -13.18 12.39 2.64
CA GLY A 109 -13.43 13.16 1.41
C GLY A 109 -14.75 13.94 1.40
N GLN A 110 -15.63 13.70 2.38
CA GLN A 110 -16.81 14.56 2.65
C GLN A 110 -16.41 15.81 3.43
#